data_AF-A0A969UR03-F1
#
_entry.id   AF-A0A969UR03-F1
#
_cell.length_a   1.000
_cell.length_b   1.000
_cell.length_c   1.000
_cell.angle_alpha   90.00
_cell.angle_beta   90.00
_cell.angle_gamma   90.00
#
_symmetry.space_group_name_H-M   'P 1'
#
loop_
_entity.id
_entity.type
_entity.pdbx_description
1 polymer ?
#
loop_
_entity_poly.entity_id
_entity_poly.type
_entity_poly.pdbx_seq_one_letter_code
_entity_poly.pdbx_strand_id
1 'polypeptide(L)' 'MSESALTSLKTHFSDLSDPRAQHRIEHLLIDIVLITICAVICGAESWVEIEN' A
#
# COMPACT_ATOMS: atom_id res chain seq x y z
N MET A 1 -21.10 2.30 -13.56
CA MET A 1 -20.67 1.47 -12.41
C MET A 1 -19.67 2.31 -11.65
N SER A 2 -19.94 2.75 -10.42
CA SER A 2 -18.96 3.57 -9.68
C SER A 2 -17.77 2.68 -9.32
N GLU A 3 -16.60 2.99 -9.88
CA GLU A 3 -15.37 2.43 -9.34
C GLU A 3 -15.27 2.79 -7.86
N SER A 4 -14.93 1.81 -7.02
CA SER A 4 -14.58 2.10 -5.64
C SER A 4 -13.24 2.83 -5.60
N ALA A 5 -13.06 3.79 -4.70
CA ALA A 5 -11.79 4.54 -4.57
C ALA A 5 -10.58 3.60 -4.40
N LEU A 6 -10.78 2.45 -3.75
CA LEU A 6 -9.75 1.42 -3.60
C LEU A 6 -9.35 0.78 -4.94
N THR A 7 -10.32 0.55 -5.82
CA THR A 7 -10.06 0.03 -7.18
C THR A 7 -9.24 1.03 -7.98
N SER A 8 -9.62 2.31 -7.96
CA SER A 8 -8.88 3.35 -8.69
C SER A 8 -7.46 3.53 -8.17
N LEU A 9 -7.24 3.45 -6.84
CA LEU A 9 -5.91 3.47 -6.24
C LEU A 9 -5.07 2.24 -6.63
N LYS A 10 -5.65 1.03 -6.60
CA LYS A 10 -4.96 -0.19 -7.04
C LYS A 10 -4.52 -0.10 -8.50
N THR A 11 -5.40 0.39 -9.37
CA THR A 11 -5.08 0.61 -10.79
C THR A 11 -4.02 1.68 -10.97
N HIS A 12 -4.06 2.76 -10.20
CA HIS A 12 -3.05 3.84 -10.29
C HIS A 12 -1.63 3.35 -9.99
N PHE A 13 -1.49 2.42 -9.05
CA PHE A 13 -0.20 1.86 -8.65
C PHE A 13 0.08 0.48 -9.28
N SER A 14 -0.69 0.04 -10.29
CA SER A 14 -0.54 -1.31 -10.87
C SER A 14 0.83 -1.55 -11.53
N ASP A 15 1.43 -0.49 -12.04
CA ASP A 15 2.70 -0.56 -12.78
C ASP A 15 3.92 -0.39 -11.87
N LEU A 16 3.72 -0.32 -10.55
CA LEU A 16 4.79 -0.19 -9.58
C LEU A 16 5.54 -1.53 -9.46
N SER A 17 6.76 -1.56 -9.97
CA SER A 17 7.66 -2.71 -9.82
C SER A 17 8.09 -2.86 -8.37
N ASP A 18 8.05 -4.10 -7.86
CA ASP A 18 8.48 -4.41 -6.50
C ASP A 18 10.01 -4.52 -6.40
N PRO A 19 10.70 -3.58 -5.73
CA PRO A 19 12.16 -3.60 -5.65
C PRO A 19 12.68 -4.59 -4.59
N ARG A 20 11.78 -5.19 -3.79
CA ARG A 20 12.16 -6.07 -2.69
C ARG A 20 12.64 -7.41 -3.25
N ALA A 21 13.64 -8.00 -2.59
CA ALA A 21 14.13 -9.30 -2.98
C ALA A 21 13.04 -10.37 -2.77
N GLN A 22 12.72 -11.18 -3.79
CA GLN A 22 11.57 -12.10 -3.78
C GLN A 22 11.50 -13.01 -2.54
N HIS A 23 12.65 -13.45 -2.01
CA HIS A 23 12.75 -14.25 -0.78
C HIS A 23 12.53 -13.47 0.55
N ARG A 24 12.08 -12.22 0.47
CA ARG A 24 11.81 -11.28 1.59
C ARG A 24 10.46 -10.59 1.38
N ILE A 25 9.51 -11.27 0.75
CA ILE A 25 8.16 -10.73 0.50
C ILE A 25 7.15 -11.58 1.27
N GLU A 26 6.64 -11.02 2.36
CA GLU A 26 5.50 -11.58 3.11
C GLU A 26 4.17 -10.94 2.70
N HIS A 27 4.21 -9.66 2.32
CA HIS A 27 3.06 -8.88 1.89
C HIS A 27 3.26 -8.31 0.49
N LEU A 28 2.18 -8.21 -0.29
CA LEU A 28 2.19 -7.55 -1.59
C LEU A 28 2.53 -6.07 -1.43
N LEU A 29 3.36 -5.53 -2.34
CA LEU A 29 3.77 -4.12 -2.26
C LEU A 29 2.57 -3.18 -2.32
N ILE A 30 1.60 -3.51 -3.17
CA ILE A 30 0.38 -2.70 -3.32
C ILE A 30 -0.41 -2.62 -2.00
N ASP A 31 -0.48 -3.70 -1.23
CA ASP A 31 -1.21 -3.69 0.04
C ASP A 31 -0.49 -2.81 1.07
N ILE A 32 0.85 -2.88 1.13
CA ILE A 32 1.67 -2.00 1.97
C ILE A 32 1.46 -0.53 1.62
N VAL A 33 1.48 -0.18 0.33
CA VAL A 33 1.27 1.21 -0.14
C VAL A 33 -0.11 1.71 0.27
N LEU A 34 -1.16 0.91 0.09
CA LEU A 34 -2.51 1.30 0.43
C LEU A 34 -2.71 1.46 1.94
N ILE A 35 -2.20 0.54 2.75
CA ILE A 35 -2.24 0.64 4.22
C ILE A 35 -1.49 1.89 4.68
N THR A 36 -0.33 2.18 4.10
CA THR A 36 0.46 3.37 4.44
C THR A 36 -0.29 4.65 4.13
N ILE A 37 -0.93 4.76 2.96
CA ILE A 37 -1.75 5.93 2.60
C ILE A 37 -2.90 6.10 3.60
N CYS A 38 -3.61 5.03 3.93
CA CYS A 38 -4.69 5.06 4.93
C CYS A 38 -4.16 5.52 6.30
N ALA A 39 -3.03 4.99 6.74
CA ALA A 39 -2.44 5.33 8.03
C ALA A 39 -2.02 6.81 8.09
N VAL A 40 -1.35 7.31 7.05
CA VAL A 40 -0.93 8.73 6.96
C VAL A 40 -2.15 9.67 6.95
N ILE A 41 -3.23 9.32 6.24
CA ILE A 41 -4.48 10.09 6.26
C ILE A 41 -5.11 10.08 7.67
N CYS A 42 -5.00 8.96 8.38
CA CYS A 42 -5.46 8.81 9.77
C CYS A 42 -4.53 9.46 10.80
N GLY A 43 -3.41 10.06 10.38
CA GLY A 43 -2.50 10.80 11.25
C GLY A 43 -1.33 10.00 11.82
N ALA A 44 -1.00 8.83 11.27
CA ALA A 44 0.24 8.13 11.62
C ALA A 44 1.46 8.97 11.21
N GLU A 45 2.38 9.20 12.15
CA GLU A 45 3.58 10.02 11.93
C GLU A 45 4.85 9.17 11.74
N SER A 46 4.78 7.88 12.08
CA SER A 46 5.91 6.97 12.06
C SER A 46 5.54 5.57 11.55
N TRP A 47 6.55 4.84 11.09
CA TRP A 47 6.37 3.45 10.65
C TRP A 47 5.95 2.51 11.77
N VAL A 48 6.32 2.80 13.02
CA VAL A 48 5.94 1.98 14.19
C VAL A 48 4.43 1.95 14.38
N GLU A 49 3.71 2.98 13.94
CA GLU A 49 2.25 3.04 14.00
C GLU A 49 1.57 2.24 12.87
N ILE A 50 2.35 1.80 11.88
CA ILE A 50 1.93 1.04 10.70
C ILE A 50 2.44 -0.41 10.78
N GLU A 51 3.53 -0.63 11.52
CA GLU A 51 4.25 -1.89 11.66
C GLU A 51 3.39 -2.99 12.29
N ASN A 52 3.27 -4.11 11.58
CA ASN A 52 2.88 -5.43 12.06
C ASN A 52 3.52 -6.51 11.17
#